data_AF-A0A920UES6-F1
#
_entry.id   AF-A0A920UES6-F1
#
_cell.length_a   1.000
_cell.length_b   1.000
_cell.length_c   1.000
_cell.angle_alpha   90.00
_cell.angle_beta   90.00
_cell.angle_gamma   90.00
#
_symmetry.space_group_name_H-M   'P 1'
#
loop_
_entity.id
_entity.type
_entity.pdbx_description
1 polymer ?
#
loop_
_entity_poly.entity_id
_entity_poly.type
_entity_poly.pdbx_seq_one_letter_code
_entity_poly.pdbx_strand_id
1 'polypeptide(L)'
;MTTREGGSQPKEYIAIYLGDRVRNVSGVWMATTLGCTECHDHKFDPFTSRDFYSLGAYFADLEETPVGPQKYKPLPTAAQQAEVDESKKQLPALEAVLNTQTPALDEALAKWEAAQVKWTVLEPSAAASSNGTGLAIRDDRSILASGELPDVDTYTVTFKGVPTGTRVFRIEALPDDSLPKKGPGRAGNGNFVITEVIVKAGDQIVPLQNATASFEQTLANENNPYKKWTAGSAIDGDAKGASFGWAVLPKVGVAQRLVFEASEALESGV
;
A
#
# COMPACT_ATOMS: atom_id res chain seq x y z
N MET A 1 29.41 -25.12 2.04
CA MET A 1 30.28 -26.16 1.44
C MET A 1 30.86 -25.60 0.15
N THR A 2 32.01 -26.07 -0.34
CA THR A 2 32.50 -25.70 -1.68
C THR A 2 32.99 -26.96 -2.37
N THR A 3 32.28 -27.40 -3.41
CA THR A 3 32.73 -28.53 -4.23
C THR A 3 33.60 -28.04 -5.39
N ARG A 4 34.54 -28.90 -5.81
CA ARG A 4 35.36 -28.74 -7.02
C ARG A 4 35.34 -30.02 -7.87
N GLU A 5 34.37 -30.90 -7.61
CA GLU A 5 34.26 -32.18 -8.28
C GLU A 5 33.70 -32.02 -9.70
N GLY A 6 34.24 -32.79 -10.64
CA GLY A 6 33.73 -32.82 -12.00
C GLY A 6 32.31 -33.39 -12.02
N GLY A 7 31.32 -32.56 -12.39
CA GLY A 7 29.91 -32.94 -12.47
C GLY A 7 28.98 -32.12 -11.57
N SER A 8 29.51 -31.31 -10.66
CA SER A 8 28.69 -30.45 -9.78
C SER A 8 27.90 -29.39 -10.54
N GLN A 9 26.60 -29.29 -10.26
CA GLN A 9 25.70 -28.35 -10.93
C GLN A 9 25.41 -27.11 -10.06
N PRO A 10 25.59 -25.88 -10.56
CA PRO A 10 25.39 -24.67 -9.77
C PRO A 10 24.00 -24.54 -9.13
N LYS A 11 22.93 -24.87 -9.88
CA LYS A 11 21.55 -24.75 -9.38
C LYS A 11 21.24 -25.74 -8.25
N GLU A 12 21.78 -26.95 -8.33
CA GLU A 12 21.67 -27.97 -7.29
C GLU A 12 22.34 -27.49 -6.00
N TYR A 13 23.57 -26.96 -6.10
CA TYR A 13 24.31 -26.49 -4.93
C TYR A 13 23.68 -25.26 -4.27
N ILE A 14 23.04 -24.36 -5.03
CA ILE A 14 22.24 -23.27 -4.45
C ILE A 14 21.11 -23.84 -3.58
N ALA A 15 20.38 -24.86 -4.08
CA ALA A 15 19.30 -25.50 -3.32
C ALA A 15 19.83 -26.20 -2.07
N ILE A 16 20.95 -26.92 -2.18
CA ILE A 16 21.62 -27.57 -1.04
C ILE A 16 22.02 -26.54 0.03
N TYR A 17 22.63 -25.42 -0.36
CA TYR A 17 23.08 -24.39 0.59
C TYR A 17 21.91 -23.68 1.26
N LEU A 18 20.83 -23.41 0.52
CA LEU A 18 19.61 -22.88 1.09
C LEU A 18 19.02 -23.83 2.15
N GLY A 19 18.89 -25.12 1.82
CA GLY A 19 18.39 -26.11 2.76
C GLY A 19 19.28 -26.28 4.00
N ASP A 20 20.60 -26.24 3.83
CA ASP A 20 21.57 -26.27 4.93
C ASP A 20 21.42 -25.07 5.87
N ARG A 21 21.24 -23.86 5.33
CA ARG A 21 21.01 -22.65 6.14
C ARG A 21 19.72 -22.75 6.94
N VAL A 22 18.63 -23.16 6.31
CA VAL A 22 17.34 -23.32 6.99
C VAL A 22 17.44 -24.34 8.11
N ARG A 23 18.09 -25.49 7.87
CA ARG A 23 18.35 -26.52 8.89
C ARG A 23 19.21 -26.02 10.05
N ASN A 24 20.32 -25.33 9.75
CA ASN A 24 21.23 -24.85 10.77
C ASN A 24 20.62 -23.72 11.61
N VAL A 25 19.91 -22.78 10.99
CA VAL A 25 19.26 -21.67 11.70
C VAL A 25 18.14 -22.19 12.60
N SER A 26 17.28 -23.06 12.06
CA SER A 26 16.18 -23.64 12.85
C SER A 26 16.69 -24.50 14.01
N GLY A 27 17.66 -25.37 13.75
CA GLY A 27 18.20 -26.26 14.77
C GLY A 27 18.98 -25.55 15.87
N VAL A 28 19.88 -24.62 15.51
CA VAL A 28 20.80 -23.99 16.47
C VAL A 28 20.16 -22.82 17.21
N TRP A 29 19.42 -21.97 16.52
CA TRP A 29 18.99 -20.68 17.07
C TRP A 29 17.52 -20.65 17.49
N MET A 30 16.68 -21.49 16.87
CA MET A 30 15.25 -21.53 17.15
C MET A 30 14.85 -22.76 17.98
N ALA A 31 15.78 -23.67 18.25
CA ALA A 31 15.54 -24.97 18.90
C ALA A 31 14.36 -25.74 18.27
N THR A 32 14.19 -25.62 16.93
CA THR A 32 13.10 -26.24 16.18
C THR A 32 13.64 -27.03 14.98
N THR A 33 12.93 -28.09 14.57
CA THR A 33 13.38 -28.98 13.49
C THR A 33 12.62 -28.75 12.20
N LEU A 34 12.98 -27.69 11.46
CA LEU A 34 12.40 -27.45 10.13
C LEU A 34 12.94 -28.40 9.04
N GLY A 35 13.94 -29.24 9.32
CA GLY A 35 14.56 -30.08 8.29
C GLY A 35 13.60 -30.97 7.50
N CYS A 36 12.59 -31.57 8.15
CA CYS A 36 11.58 -32.38 7.46
C CYS A 36 10.65 -31.55 6.57
N THR A 37 10.51 -30.25 6.86
CA THR A 37 9.61 -29.36 6.12
C THR A 37 10.07 -29.04 4.71
N GLU A 38 11.28 -29.42 4.32
CA GLU A 38 11.75 -29.28 2.94
C GLU A 38 10.86 -30.01 1.92
N CYS A 39 10.32 -31.17 2.30
CA CYS A 39 9.56 -32.04 1.40
C CYS A 39 8.07 -32.14 1.74
N HIS A 40 7.69 -32.01 3.01
CA HIS A 40 6.30 -32.12 3.45
C HIS A 40 6.06 -31.31 4.73
N ASP A 41 4.80 -30.95 5.03
CA ASP A 41 4.48 -30.25 6.27
C ASP A 41 4.92 -31.03 7.52
N HIS A 42 5.33 -30.32 8.57
CA HIS A 42 5.81 -30.95 9.80
C HIS A 42 4.68 -31.76 10.45
N LYS A 43 5.01 -32.96 10.94
CA LYS A 43 4.00 -33.92 11.41
C LYS A 43 3.23 -33.44 12.64
N PHE A 44 3.89 -32.73 13.54
CA PHE A 44 3.35 -32.42 14.88
C PHE A 44 3.26 -30.94 15.17
N ASP A 45 4.06 -30.12 14.49
CA ASP A 45 4.15 -28.68 14.73
C ASP A 45 3.52 -27.94 13.56
N PRO A 46 2.97 -26.74 13.75
CA PRO A 46 2.26 -25.99 12.72
C PRO A 46 3.21 -25.33 11.70
N PHE A 47 4.27 -26.03 11.29
CA PHE A 47 5.19 -25.60 10.25
C PHE A 47 4.90 -26.34 8.96
N THR A 48 4.73 -25.58 7.90
CA THR A 48 4.47 -26.08 6.55
C THR A 48 5.74 -26.11 5.72
N SER A 49 5.73 -26.83 4.60
CA SER A 49 6.80 -26.73 3.60
C SER A 49 6.96 -25.31 3.07
N ARG A 50 5.88 -24.53 3.03
CA ARG A 50 5.97 -23.11 2.69
C ARG A 50 6.85 -22.35 3.68
N ASP A 51 6.80 -22.67 4.96
CA ASP A 51 7.61 -21.99 5.98
C ASP A 51 9.11 -22.29 5.80
N PHE A 52 9.46 -23.51 5.40
CA PHE A 52 10.83 -23.88 5.02
C PHE A 52 11.38 -22.98 3.91
N TYR A 53 10.65 -22.87 2.79
CA TYR A 53 11.08 -22.07 1.64
C TYR A 53 10.96 -20.56 1.91
N SER A 54 10.04 -20.13 2.77
CA SER A 54 9.92 -18.73 3.19
C SER A 54 11.13 -18.29 4.03
N LEU A 55 11.60 -19.16 4.94
CA LEU A 55 12.84 -18.91 5.68
C LEU A 55 14.06 -19.01 4.74
N GLY A 56 14.04 -19.93 3.78
CA GLY A 56 15.06 -20.01 2.73
C GLY A 56 15.18 -18.72 1.90
N ALA A 57 14.06 -18.06 1.60
CA ALA A 57 14.03 -16.82 0.83
C ALA A 57 14.79 -15.66 1.50
N TYR A 58 14.85 -15.62 2.83
CA TYR A 58 15.68 -14.65 3.56
C TYR A 58 17.17 -14.75 3.17
N PHE A 59 17.65 -15.94 2.85
CA PHE A 59 19.04 -16.17 2.45
C PHE A 59 19.27 -16.15 0.94
N ALA A 60 18.24 -15.90 0.13
CA ALA A 60 18.31 -16.00 -1.32
C ALA A 60 19.14 -14.88 -1.97
N ASP A 61 19.38 -13.77 -1.26
CA ASP A 61 20.15 -12.62 -1.74
C ASP A 61 21.66 -12.71 -1.44
N LEU A 62 22.12 -13.86 -0.95
CA LEU A 62 23.55 -14.04 -0.67
C LEU A 62 24.35 -14.19 -1.97
N GLU A 63 25.23 -13.22 -2.23
CA GLU A 63 26.22 -13.31 -3.30
C GLU A 63 27.30 -14.34 -2.97
N GLU A 64 27.15 -15.55 -3.48
CA GLU A 64 28.12 -16.65 -3.35
C GLU A 64 28.38 -17.36 -4.69
N THR A 65 29.55 -17.99 -4.81
CA THR A 65 29.86 -18.87 -5.95
C THR A 65 29.33 -20.28 -5.63
N PRO A 66 28.31 -20.82 -6.33
CA PRO A 66 27.72 -22.11 -5.95
C PRO A 66 28.68 -23.29 -6.08
N VAL A 67 29.51 -23.29 -7.12
CA VAL A 67 30.48 -24.34 -7.47
C VAL A 67 31.82 -23.70 -7.77
N GLY A 68 32.91 -24.24 -7.23
CA GLY A 68 34.26 -23.71 -7.42
C GLY A 68 34.70 -22.72 -6.33
N PRO A 69 35.76 -21.94 -6.58
CA PRO A 69 36.30 -21.03 -5.57
C PRO A 69 35.33 -19.86 -5.31
N GLN A 70 35.12 -19.55 -4.03
CA GLN A 70 34.41 -18.33 -3.65
C GLN A 70 35.15 -17.10 -4.18
N LYS A 71 34.39 -16.08 -4.57
CA LYS A 71 34.97 -14.78 -4.93
C LYS A 71 35.79 -14.28 -3.74
N TYR A 72 37.07 -14.03 -3.97
CA TYR A 72 37.95 -13.46 -2.95
C TYR A 72 37.40 -12.09 -2.56
N LYS A 73 36.93 -11.96 -1.31
CA LYS A 73 36.57 -10.69 -0.69
C LYS A 73 37.78 -10.27 0.16
N PRO A 74 38.72 -9.47 -0.37
CA PRO A 74 39.87 -9.04 0.40
C PRO A 74 39.41 -8.32 1.66
N LEU A 75 40.05 -8.61 2.79
CA LEU A 75 39.98 -7.72 3.93
C LEU A 75 40.66 -6.39 3.54
N PRO A 76 40.20 -5.25 4.08
CA PRO A 76 40.87 -3.98 3.86
C PRO A 76 42.37 -4.11 4.16
N THR A 77 43.20 -3.65 3.23
CA THR A 77 44.63 -3.46 3.51
C THR A 77 44.80 -2.45 4.65
N ALA A 78 45.97 -2.41 5.29
CA ALA A 78 46.24 -1.42 6.33
C ALA A 78 46.03 0.04 5.85
N ALA A 79 46.34 0.32 4.58
CA ALA A 79 46.10 1.64 3.97
C ALA A 79 44.59 1.93 3.80
N GLN A 80 43.82 0.97 3.29
CA GLN A 80 42.35 1.12 3.15
C GLN A 80 41.67 1.22 4.52
N GLN A 81 42.14 0.48 5.52
CA GLN A 81 41.63 0.59 6.87
C GLN A 81 41.89 1.98 7.46
N ALA A 82 43.08 2.55 7.21
CA ALA A 82 43.39 3.92 7.62
C ALA A 82 42.47 4.95 6.95
N GLU A 83 42.12 4.79 5.67
CA GLU A 83 41.16 5.66 4.98
C GLU A 83 39.74 5.56 5.57
N VAL A 84 39.28 4.34 5.87
CA VAL A 84 38.00 4.11 6.53
C VAL A 84 37.98 4.73 7.92
N ASP A 85 39.04 4.53 8.70
CA ASP A 85 39.15 5.07 10.06
C ASP A 85 39.19 6.60 10.04
N GLU A 86 39.86 7.20 9.05
CA GLU A 86 39.87 8.65 8.88
C GLU A 86 38.49 9.19 8.49
N SER A 87 37.79 8.55 7.56
CA SER A 87 36.43 8.92 7.19
C SER A 87 35.46 8.78 8.37
N LYS A 88 35.61 7.73 9.17
CA LYS A 88 34.79 7.51 10.38
C LYS A 88 34.98 8.58 11.44
N LYS A 89 36.16 9.21 11.55
CA LYS A 89 36.36 10.34 12.47
C LYS A 89 35.53 11.56 12.07
N GLN A 90 35.20 11.71 10.79
CA GLN A 90 34.39 12.84 10.30
C GLN A 90 32.89 12.61 10.50
N LEU A 91 32.44 11.36 10.62
CA LEU A 91 31.02 11.00 10.76
C LEU A 91 30.33 11.74 11.91
N PRO A 92 30.83 11.76 13.16
CA PRO A 92 30.11 12.41 14.25
C PRO A 92 29.90 13.91 14.02
N ALA A 93 30.89 14.59 13.42
CA ALA A 93 30.80 16.01 13.12
C ALA A 93 29.80 16.30 12.00
N LEU A 94 29.82 15.48 10.93
CA LEU A 94 28.88 15.61 9.81
C LEU A 94 27.45 15.25 10.22
N GLU A 95 27.27 14.22 11.05
CA GLU A 95 25.98 13.86 11.63
C GLU A 95 25.45 14.97 12.53
N ALA A 96 26.30 15.61 13.34
CA ALA A 96 25.89 16.76 14.15
C ALA A 96 25.41 17.91 13.26
N VAL A 97 26.12 18.22 12.16
CA VAL A 97 25.69 19.24 11.19
C VAL A 97 24.37 18.86 10.53
N LEU A 98 24.24 17.62 10.04
CA LEU A 98 23.04 17.13 9.36
C LEU A 98 21.81 17.17 10.27
N ASN A 99 21.98 16.85 11.55
CA ASN A 99 20.91 16.82 12.54
C ASN A 99 20.67 18.17 13.23
N THR A 100 21.42 19.21 12.88
CA THR A 100 21.20 20.56 13.43
C THR A 100 20.06 21.24 12.69
N GLN A 101 18.99 21.57 13.40
CA GLN A 101 17.95 22.45 12.89
C GLN A 101 18.54 23.85 12.65
N THR A 102 18.28 24.43 11.47
CA THR A 102 18.76 25.78 11.12
C THR A 102 17.59 26.67 10.71
N PRO A 103 17.71 28.00 10.84
CA PRO A 103 16.67 28.92 10.37
C PRO A 103 16.34 28.75 8.89
N ALA A 104 17.31 28.38 8.05
CA ALA A 104 17.07 28.09 6.64
C ALA A 104 16.24 26.81 6.44
N LEU A 105 16.45 25.78 7.28
CA LEU A 105 15.62 24.58 7.28
C LEU A 105 14.21 24.86 7.80
N ASP A 106 14.07 25.71 8.83
CA ASP A 106 12.77 26.19 9.32
C ASP A 106 12.01 26.96 8.23
N GLU A 107 12.68 27.86 7.52
CA GLU A 107 12.08 28.61 6.42
C GLU A 107 11.69 27.69 5.26
N ALA A 108 12.56 26.75 4.88
CA ALA A 108 12.27 25.77 3.84
C ALA A 108 11.08 24.86 4.22
N LEU A 109 11.01 24.43 5.48
CA LEU A 109 9.90 23.66 6.02
C LEU A 109 8.61 24.48 5.99
N ALA A 110 8.61 25.70 6.53
CA ALA A 110 7.44 26.58 6.52
C ALA A 110 6.94 26.87 5.11
N LYS A 111 7.86 27.06 4.15
CA LYS A 111 7.52 27.24 2.73
C LYS A 111 6.90 25.97 2.13
N TRP A 112 7.45 24.79 2.45
CA TRP A 112 6.89 23.51 2.02
C TRP A 112 5.50 23.27 2.62
N GLU A 113 5.31 23.54 3.91
CA GLU A 113 4.03 23.43 4.63
C GLU A 113 2.99 24.38 4.05
N ALA A 114 3.36 25.65 3.80
CA ALA A 114 2.48 26.64 3.18
C ALA A 114 2.12 26.28 1.73
N ALA A 115 2.99 25.54 1.04
CA ALA A 115 2.73 25.02 -0.30
C ALA A 115 1.88 23.74 -0.31
N GLN A 116 1.61 23.12 0.86
CA GLN A 116 0.71 21.96 0.91
C GLN A 116 -0.73 22.39 0.66
N VAL A 117 -1.47 21.54 -0.05
CA VAL A 117 -2.89 21.75 -0.32
C VAL A 117 -3.67 21.70 0.99
N LYS A 118 -4.31 22.81 1.36
CA LYS A 118 -5.25 22.86 2.49
C LYS A 118 -6.61 22.33 2.07
N TRP A 119 -6.96 21.15 2.56
CA TRP A 119 -8.26 20.53 2.31
C TRP A 119 -9.35 21.24 3.12
N THR A 120 -10.47 21.55 2.47
CA THR A 120 -11.67 22.07 3.12
C THR A 120 -12.71 20.96 3.18
N VAL A 121 -13.16 20.60 4.39
CA VAL A 121 -14.23 19.60 4.57
C VAL A 121 -15.56 20.25 4.20
N LEU A 122 -16.18 19.77 3.13
CA LEU A 122 -17.50 20.22 2.69
C LEU A 122 -18.59 19.65 3.62
N GLU A 123 -19.58 20.48 3.95
CA GLU A 123 -20.72 20.05 4.76
C GLU A 123 -21.82 19.50 3.85
N PRO A 124 -22.20 18.20 3.97
CA PRO A 124 -23.28 17.64 3.20
C PRO A 124 -24.61 18.27 3.62
N SER A 125 -25.34 18.84 2.66
CA SER A 125 -26.69 19.39 2.87
C SER A 125 -27.79 18.34 2.69
N ALA A 126 -27.51 17.29 1.92
CA ALA A 126 -28.38 16.13 1.73
C ALA A 126 -27.56 14.91 1.31
N ALA A 127 -28.04 13.72 1.65
CA ALA A 127 -27.50 12.44 1.21
C ALA A 127 -28.66 11.48 0.95
N ALA A 128 -28.70 10.85 -0.22
CA ALA A 128 -29.74 9.88 -0.59
C ALA A 128 -29.15 8.72 -1.41
N SER A 129 -29.81 7.57 -1.36
CA SER A 129 -29.48 6.39 -2.15
C SER A 129 -30.57 6.08 -3.17
N SER A 130 -30.23 5.46 -4.30
CA SER A 130 -31.21 5.01 -5.28
C SER A 130 -31.88 3.68 -4.92
N ASN A 131 -31.18 2.78 -4.24
CA ASN A 131 -31.60 1.39 -4.01
C ASN A 131 -31.77 1.03 -2.52
N GLY A 132 -32.17 2.00 -1.70
CA GLY A 132 -32.67 1.78 -0.34
C GLY A 132 -31.64 1.84 0.79
N THR A 133 -30.34 2.05 0.51
CA THR A 133 -29.36 2.28 1.59
C THR A 133 -29.70 3.54 2.40
N GLY A 134 -29.86 3.40 3.72
CA GLY A 134 -29.98 4.55 4.60
C GLY A 134 -28.66 5.31 4.73
N LEU A 135 -28.65 6.62 4.40
CA LEU A 135 -27.48 7.49 4.55
C LEU A 135 -27.72 8.53 5.65
N ALA A 136 -26.98 8.41 6.76
CA ALA A 136 -27.07 9.33 7.89
C ALA A 136 -25.88 10.30 7.90
N ILE A 137 -26.15 11.61 7.76
CA ILE A 137 -25.15 12.67 7.96
C ILE A 137 -24.95 12.86 9.46
N ARG A 138 -23.69 12.83 9.92
CA ARG A 138 -23.30 12.97 11.34
C ARG A 138 -22.72 14.35 11.64
N ASP A 139 -22.58 14.66 12.93
CA ASP A 139 -22.07 15.96 13.43
C ASP A 139 -20.64 16.29 12.97
N ASP A 140 -19.82 15.26 12.71
CA ASP A 140 -18.47 15.39 12.17
C ASP A 140 -18.43 15.53 10.63
N ARG A 141 -19.60 15.72 10.00
CA ARG A 141 -19.83 15.81 8.54
C ARG A 141 -19.59 14.50 7.78
N SER A 142 -19.35 13.38 8.47
CA SER A 142 -19.29 12.07 7.84
C SER A 142 -20.69 11.56 7.48
N ILE A 143 -20.76 10.62 6.53
CA ILE A 143 -22.00 9.97 6.12
C ILE A 143 -21.87 8.49 6.44
N LEU A 144 -22.74 7.97 7.31
CA LEU A 144 -22.81 6.54 7.61
C LEU A 144 -23.90 5.87 6.78
N ALA A 145 -23.50 4.89 5.99
CA ALA A 145 -24.40 4.01 5.27
C ALA A 145 -24.87 2.83 6.14
N SER A 146 -26.17 2.58 6.19
CA SER A 146 -26.81 1.55 7.02
C SER A 146 -28.13 1.04 6.39
N GLY A 147 -28.83 0.12 7.05
CA GLY A 147 -30.11 -0.39 6.54
C GLY A 147 -29.95 -1.41 5.42
N GLU A 148 -30.72 -1.27 4.33
CA GLU A 148 -30.67 -2.20 3.19
C GLU A 148 -29.28 -2.27 2.57
N LEU A 149 -28.87 -3.46 2.12
CA LEU A 149 -27.56 -3.74 1.54
C LEU A 149 -27.75 -4.33 0.14
N PRO A 150 -28.15 -3.53 -0.86
CA PRO A 150 -28.22 -3.98 -2.24
C PRO A 150 -26.81 -4.30 -2.77
N ASP A 151 -26.73 -5.13 -3.82
CA ASP A 151 -25.46 -5.49 -4.47
C ASP A 151 -24.76 -4.25 -5.08
N VAL A 152 -25.55 -3.30 -5.60
CA VAL A 152 -25.09 -2.02 -6.16
C VAL A 152 -26.07 -0.92 -5.76
N ASP A 153 -25.55 0.25 -5.41
CA ASP A 153 -26.36 1.43 -5.09
C ASP A 153 -25.63 2.70 -5.55
N THR A 154 -26.41 3.74 -5.87
CA THR A 154 -25.87 5.06 -6.21
C THR A 154 -26.15 6.01 -5.06
N TYR A 155 -25.09 6.54 -4.45
CA TYR A 155 -25.20 7.54 -3.40
C TYR A 155 -25.08 8.92 -4.03
N THR A 156 -26.13 9.74 -3.84
CA THR A 156 -26.14 11.15 -4.22
C THR A 156 -25.96 11.99 -2.98
N VAL A 157 -24.85 12.74 -2.93
CA VAL A 157 -24.55 13.66 -1.83
C VAL A 157 -24.52 15.08 -2.37
N THR A 158 -25.31 15.97 -1.78
CA THR A 158 -25.43 17.37 -2.20
C THR A 158 -24.70 18.27 -1.23
N PHE A 159 -23.78 19.08 -1.74
CA PHE A 159 -23.03 20.08 -0.98
C PHE A 159 -23.49 21.48 -1.36
N LYS A 160 -23.34 22.44 -0.44
CA LYS A 160 -23.57 23.86 -0.70
C LYS A 160 -22.32 24.66 -0.34
N GLY A 161 -22.08 25.76 -1.05
CA GLY A 161 -20.97 26.66 -0.75
C GLY A 161 -19.62 26.05 -1.07
N VAL A 162 -19.51 25.32 -2.18
CA VAL A 162 -18.22 24.79 -2.64
C VAL A 162 -17.34 25.99 -3.04
N PRO A 163 -16.09 26.09 -2.53
CA PRO A 163 -15.24 27.24 -2.83
C PRO A 163 -15.02 27.40 -4.35
N THR A 164 -15.15 28.64 -4.83
CA THR A 164 -14.82 28.98 -6.23
C THR A 164 -13.38 28.58 -6.54
N GLY A 165 -13.14 28.00 -7.72
CA GLY A 165 -11.82 27.52 -8.10
C GLY A 165 -11.51 26.09 -7.64
N THR A 166 -12.45 25.41 -6.96
CA THR A 166 -12.28 24.01 -6.58
C THR A 166 -12.09 23.16 -7.83
N ARG A 167 -11.00 22.39 -7.88
CA ARG A 167 -10.69 21.46 -8.98
C ARG A 167 -10.42 20.04 -8.49
N VAL A 168 -10.01 19.91 -7.23
CA VAL A 168 -9.58 18.63 -6.65
C VAL A 168 -10.53 18.27 -5.52
N PHE A 169 -11.00 17.04 -5.54
CA PHE A 169 -11.93 16.50 -4.57
C PHE A 169 -11.30 15.29 -3.89
N ARG A 170 -11.70 15.04 -2.64
CA ARG A 170 -11.24 13.91 -1.85
C ARG A 170 -12.42 13.23 -1.18
N ILE A 171 -12.58 11.94 -1.42
CA ILE A 171 -13.44 11.07 -0.62
C ILE A 171 -12.56 10.38 0.41
N GLU A 172 -12.96 10.42 1.67
CA GLU A 172 -12.35 9.66 2.76
C GLU A 172 -13.30 8.53 3.16
N ALA A 173 -12.84 7.29 2.97
CA ALA A 173 -13.51 6.09 3.40
C ALA A 173 -13.02 5.76 4.82
N LEU A 174 -13.84 6.10 5.81
CA LEU A 174 -13.49 6.03 7.24
C LEU A 174 -13.90 4.68 7.84
N PRO A 175 -13.04 4.01 8.64
CA PRO A 175 -13.44 2.86 9.41
C PRO A 175 -14.45 3.26 10.49
N ASP A 176 -15.41 2.39 10.78
CA ASP A 176 -16.42 2.61 11.82
C ASP A 176 -16.67 1.32 12.59
N ASP A 177 -16.78 1.42 13.91
CA ASP A 177 -16.97 0.25 14.79
C ASP A 177 -18.28 -0.50 14.53
N SER A 178 -19.30 0.16 13.97
CA SER A 178 -20.58 -0.44 13.59
C SER A 178 -20.52 -1.25 12.29
N LEU A 179 -19.46 -1.09 11.49
CA LEU A 179 -19.31 -1.73 10.18
C LEU A 179 -18.54 -3.06 10.28
N PRO A 180 -18.77 -4.00 9.34
CA PRO A 180 -18.07 -5.27 9.34
C PRO A 180 -16.55 -5.11 9.34
N LYS A 181 -15.86 -5.94 10.15
CA LYS A 181 -14.39 -5.89 10.34
C LYS A 181 -13.86 -4.52 10.76
N LYS A 182 -14.72 -3.63 11.28
CA LYS A 182 -14.39 -2.22 11.57
C LYS A 182 -13.85 -1.50 10.32
N GLY A 183 -14.22 -1.99 9.14
CA GLY A 183 -13.77 -1.47 7.87
C GLY A 183 -14.62 -0.29 7.42
N PRO A 184 -14.18 0.41 6.37
CA PRO A 184 -14.96 1.50 5.78
C PRO A 184 -16.13 1.04 4.91
N GLY A 185 -16.20 -0.26 4.60
CA GLY A 185 -17.23 -0.83 3.73
C GLY A 185 -18.20 -1.75 4.45
N ARG A 186 -19.35 -1.98 3.82
CA ARG A 186 -20.46 -2.77 4.36
C ARG A 186 -20.42 -4.25 3.98
N ALA A 187 -19.50 -4.67 3.10
CA ALA A 187 -19.32 -6.08 2.78
C ALA A 187 -18.82 -6.84 4.02
N GLY A 188 -19.11 -8.14 4.16
CA GLY A 188 -18.76 -8.91 5.37
C GLY A 188 -17.25 -8.96 5.71
N ASN A 189 -16.39 -8.63 4.75
CA ASN A 189 -14.94 -8.49 4.93
C ASN A 189 -14.48 -7.05 5.22
N GLY A 190 -15.40 -6.10 5.39
CA GLY A 190 -15.14 -4.67 5.63
C GLY A 190 -14.73 -3.88 4.40
N ASN A 191 -14.79 -4.47 3.20
CA ASN A 191 -14.42 -3.81 1.94
C ASN A 191 -15.62 -3.10 1.30
N PHE A 192 -15.32 -2.24 0.34
CA PHE A 192 -16.28 -1.59 -0.56
C PHE A 192 -15.69 -1.53 -1.98
N VAL A 193 -16.54 -1.20 -2.94
CA VAL A 193 -16.11 -0.82 -4.29
C VAL A 193 -16.81 0.49 -4.65
N ILE A 194 -16.04 1.53 -4.99
CA ILE A 194 -16.59 2.71 -5.67
C ILE A 194 -16.42 2.44 -7.16
N THR A 195 -17.52 2.15 -7.83
CA THR A 195 -17.51 1.80 -9.27
C THR A 195 -17.37 3.03 -10.14
N GLU A 196 -18.02 4.14 -9.79
CA GLU A 196 -17.93 5.39 -10.55
C GLU A 196 -18.17 6.60 -9.63
N VAL A 197 -17.49 7.70 -9.91
CA VAL A 197 -17.62 8.99 -9.24
C VAL A 197 -18.03 10.03 -10.27
N ILE A 198 -19.22 10.58 -10.11
CA ILE A 198 -19.75 11.64 -10.97
C ILE A 198 -19.86 12.93 -10.15
N VAL A 199 -19.19 13.98 -10.60
CA VAL A 199 -19.33 15.32 -10.04
C VAL A 199 -20.30 16.11 -10.91
N LYS A 200 -21.28 16.76 -10.26
CA LYS A 200 -22.20 17.68 -10.91
C LYS A 200 -22.12 19.07 -10.29
N ALA A 201 -22.04 20.08 -11.15
CA ALA A 201 -22.19 21.49 -10.79
C ALA A 201 -23.55 21.97 -11.31
N GLY A 202 -24.53 22.04 -10.41
CA GLY A 202 -25.95 22.12 -10.82
C GLY A 202 -26.33 20.89 -11.66
N ASP A 203 -26.81 21.12 -12.88
CA ASP A 203 -27.18 20.04 -13.81
C ASP A 203 -26.03 19.60 -14.73
N GLN A 204 -24.88 20.29 -14.70
CA GLN A 204 -23.75 19.99 -15.57
C GLN A 204 -22.83 18.93 -14.94
N ILE A 205 -22.50 17.89 -15.70
CA ILE A 205 -21.46 16.92 -15.32
C ILE A 205 -20.09 17.57 -15.52
N VAL A 206 -19.27 17.53 -14.49
CA VAL A 206 -17.91 18.05 -14.49
C VAL A 206 -16.96 16.92 -14.91
N PRO A 207 -16.23 17.06 -16.04
CA PRO A 207 -15.31 16.01 -16.48
C PRO A 207 -14.16 15.81 -15.49
N LEU A 208 -13.86 14.56 -15.17
CA LEU A 208 -12.72 14.18 -14.33
C LEU A 208 -11.58 13.68 -15.22
N GLN A 209 -10.32 13.92 -14.83
CA GLN A 209 -9.15 13.56 -15.65
C GLN A 209 -8.08 12.74 -14.92
N ASN A 210 -7.97 12.89 -13.60
CA ASN A 210 -6.95 12.21 -12.79
C ASN A 210 -7.61 11.65 -11.53
N ALA A 211 -7.14 10.49 -11.09
CA ALA A 211 -7.48 9.96 -9.77
C ALA A 211 -6.28 9.23 -9.15
N THR A 212 -6.15 9.37 -7.85
CA THR A 212 -5.15 8.68 -7.03
C THR A 212 -5.79 8.19 -5.74
N ALA A 213 -5.27 7.10 -5.17
CA ALA A 213 -5.74 6.58 -3.89
C ALA A 213 -4.58 6.31 -2.94
N SER A 214 -4.86 6.30 -1.63
CA SER A 214 -3.88 5.84 -0.63
C SER A 214 -3.51 4.36 -0.78
N PHE A 215 -4.41 3.56 -1.34
CA PHE A 215 -4.19 2.15 -1.60
C PHE A 215 -5.06 1.69 -2.77
N GLU A 216 -4.52 0.84 -3.64
CA GLU A 216 -5.25 0.19 -4.73
C GLU A 216 -5.15 -1.32 -4.57
N GLN A 217 -6.29 -2.00 -4.45
CA GLN A 217 -6.31 -3.46 -4.34
C GLN A 217 -5.77 -4.10 -5.63
N THR A 218 -4.68 -4.86 -5.50
CA THR A 218 -4.00 -5.50 -6.63
C THR A 218 -4.55 -6.90 -6.95
N LEU A 219 -5.17 -7.57 -5.97
CA LEU A 219 -5.83 -8.85 -6.19
C LEU A 219 -7.22 -8.62 -6.80
N ALA A 220 -7.37 -8.97 -8.08
CA ALA A 220 -8.63 -8.94 -8.79
C ALA A 220 -8.95 -10.31 -9.41
N ASN A 221 -10.23 -10.61 -9.61
CA ASN A 221 -10.62 -11.81 -10.35
C ASN A 221 -10.19 -11.69 -11.83
N GLU A 222 -10.11 -12.82 -12.53
CA GLU A 222 -9.68 -12.84 -13.94
C GLU A 222 -10.60 -12.01 -14.85
N ASN A 223 -11.87 -11.89 -14.47
CA ASN A 223 -12.89 -11.15 -15.22
C ASN A 223 -12.77 -9.63 -15.07
N ASN A 224 -11.97 -9.11 -14.12
CA ASN A 224 -11.73 -7.69 -13.99
C ASN A 224 -10.79 -7.23 -15.13
N PRO A 225 -11.25 -6.36 -16.04
CA PRO A 225 -10.51 -5.98 -17.23
C PRO A 225 -9.35 -5.01 -16.92
N TYR A 226 -9.27 -4.47 -15.70
CA TYR A 226 -8.13 -3.70 -15.20
C TYR A 226 -7.09 -4.58 -14.50
N LYS A 227 -7.44 -5.82 -14.14
CA LYS A 227 -6.61 -6.76 -13.35
C LYS A 227 -6.22 -6.22 -11.96
N LYS A 228 -6.79 -5.09 -11.55
CA LYS A 228 -6.64 -4.41 -10.25
C LYS A 228 -7.84 -3.47 -10.04
N TRP A 229 -8.03 -2.99 -8.81
CA TRP A 229 -9.11 -2.07 -8.44
C TRP A 229 -8.53 -0.68 -8.16
N THR A 230 -8.46 0.15 -9.20
CA THR A 230 -7.70 1.41 -9.19
C THR A 230 -8.58 2.62 -8.96
N ALA A 231 -7.97 3.71 -8.50
CA ALA A 231 -8.59 5.02 -8.44
C ALA A 231 -9.10 5.47 -9.82
N GLY A 232 -8.31 5.23 -10.87
CA GLY A 232 -8.66 5.60 -12.24
C GLY A 232 -9.89 4.85 -12.77
N SER A 233 -10.10 3.62 -12.34
CA SER A 233 -11.29 2.82 -12.71
C SER A 233 -12.58 3.38 -12.15
N ALA A 234 -12.53 4.27 -11.15
CA ALA A 234 -13.71 4.88 -10.54
C ALA A 234 -14.10 6.22 -11.16
N ILE A 235 -13.40 6.68 -12.20
CA ILE A 235 -13.67 7.96 -12.89
C ILE A 235 -13.62 7.81 -14.41
N ASP A 236 -13.73 6.59 -14.91
CA ASP A 236 -13.52 6.30 -16.33
C ASP A 236 -14.82 6.38 -17.15
N GLY A 237 -15.92 6.78 -16.53
CA GLY A 237 -17.23 6.86 -17.16
C GLY A 237 -17.77 5.47 -17.52
N ASP A 238 -17.54 4.49 -16.64
CA ASP A 238 -17.87 3.08 -16.84
C ASP A 238 -17.32 2.49 -18.16
N ALA A 239 -16.14 2.92 -18.61
CA ALA A 239 -15.56 2.56 -19.91
C ALA A 239 -15.40 1.04 -20.11
N LYS A 240 -15.31 0.28 -19.01
CA LYS A 240 -15.26 -1.19 -19.03
C LYS A 240 -16.38 -1.84 -18.20
N GLY A 241 -17.48 -1.11 -17.99
CA GLY A 241 -18.69 -1.55 -17.31
C GLY A 241 -18.76 -1.14 -15.84
N ALA A 242 -19.98 -0.97 -15.35
CA ALA A 242 -20.31 -0.41 -14.03
C ALA A 242 -20.05 -1.33 -12.81
N SER A 243 -19.30 -2.42 -12.99
CA SER A 243 -18.99 -3.38 -11.93
C SER A 243 -17.58 -3.25 -11.37
N PHE A 244 -16.72 -2.47 -12.02
CA PHE A 244 -15.31 -2.34 -11.68
C PHE A 244 -15.02 -0.93 -11.19
N GLY A 245 -14.04 -0.79 -10.31
CA GLY A 245 -13.75 0.51 -9.73
C GLY A 245 -12.61 0.44 -8.72
N TRP A 246 -12.66 1.32 -7.72
CA TRP A 246 -11.67 1.39 -6.66
C TRP A 246 -12.09 0.57 -5.43
N ALA A 247 -11.17 -0.24 -4.89
CA ALA A 247 -11.37 -1.07 -3.71
C ALA A 247 -10.08 -1.17 -2.89
N VAL A 248 -10.20 -1.54 -1.60
CA VAL A 248 -9.12 -1.36 -0.63
C VAL A 248 -8.66 -2.62 0.09
N LEU A 249 -9.17 -3.81 -0.24
CA LEU A 249 -8.73 -5.06 0.40
C LEU A 249 -7.25 -5.35 0.08
N PRO A 250 -6.42 -5.79 1.04
CA PRO A 250 -6.75 -6.16 2.42
C PRO A 250 -6.65 -5.02 3.45
N LYS A 251 -6.43 -3.77 3.04
CA LYS A 251 -6.25 -2.61 3.92
C LYS A 251 -7.58 -2.04 4.46
N VAL A 252 -8.38 -2.93 5.04
CA VAL A 252 -9.59 -2.59 5.81
C VAL A 252 -9.20 -2.23 7.26
N GLY A 253 -10.08 -1.51 7.97
CA GLY A 253 -9.84 -1.10 9.36
C GLY A 253 -8.99 0.16 9.54
N VAL A 254 -8.58 0.80 8.43
CA VAL A 254 -7.85 2.07 8.42
C VAL A 254 -8.54 3.03 7.45
N ALA A 255 -8.38 4.33 7.68
CA ALA A 255 -8.91 5.34 6.76
C ALA A 255 -8.21 5.25 5.41
N GLN A 256 -9.00 5.32 4.33
CA GLN A 256 -8.53 5.33 2.96
C GLN A 256 -9.03 6.59 2.25
N ARG A 257 -8.29 7.07 1.26
CA ARG A 257 -8.66 8.25 0.48
C ARG A 257 -8.61 7.96 -1.01
N LEU A 258 -9.59 8.50 -1.71
CA LEU A 258 -9.62 8.65 -3.16
C LEU A 258 -9.61 10.14 -3.48
N VAL A 259 -8.61 10.59 -4.21
CA VAL A 259 -8.47 11.96 -4.68
C VAL A 259 -8.69 11.96 -6.18
N PHE A 260 -9.54 12.85 -6.68
CA PHE A 260 -9.82 12.98 -8.11
C PHE A 260 -9.89 14.45 -8.51
N GLU A 261 -9.56 14.71 -9.77
CA GLU A 261 -9.39 16.05 -10.30
C GLU A 261 -10.34 16.27 -11.47
N ALA A 262 -11.09 17.37 -11.41
CA ALA A 262 -11.79 17.90 -12.56
C ALA A 262 -10.79 18.41 -13.59
N SER A 263 -11.16 18.34 -14.87
CA SER A 263 -10.34 18.90 -15.97
C SER A 263 -10.17 20.40 -15.79
N GLU A 264 -11.23 21.08 -15.37
CA GLU A 264 -11.30 22.52 -15.14
C GLU A 264 -11.75 22.83 -13.71
N ALA A 265 -11.42 24.03 -13.23
CA ALA A 265 -11.88 24.50 -11.93
C ALA A 265 -13.37 24.85 -11.97
N LEU A 266 -14.10 24.57 -10.90
CA LEU A 266 -15.50 24.96 -10.76
C LEU A 266 -15.63 26.50 -10.76
N GLU A 267 -16.59 27.00 -11.55
CA GLU A 267 -16.92 28.42 -11.63
C GLU A 267 -17.59 28.93 -10.33
N SER A 268 -17.63 30.25 -10.15
CA SER A 268 -18.20 30.86 -8.96
C SER A 268 -19.72 30.69 -8.88
N GLY A 269 -20.24 30.23 -7.74
CA GLY A 269 -21.68 30.25 -7.45
C GLY A 269 -22.41 28.90 -7.56
N VAL A 270 -21.67 27.78 -7.55
CA VAL A 270 -22.20 26.40 -7.47
C VAL A 270 -22.39 25.97 -6.02
#